data_AF-A0A250J8E1-F1
#
_entry.id   AF-A0A250J8E1-F1
#
_cell.length_a   1.000
_cell.length_b   1.000
_cell.length_c   1.000
_cell.angle_alpha   90.00
_cell.angle_beta   90.00
_cell.angle_gamma   90.00
#
_symmetry.space_group_name_H-M   'P 1'
#
loop_
_entity.id
_entity.type
_entity.pdbx_description
1 polymer ?
#
loop_
_entity_poly.entity_id
_entity_poly.type
_entity_poly.pdbx_seq_one_letter_code
_entity_poly.pdbx_strand_id
1 'polypeptide(L)' 'MGLCVYTENVDALNERFLKAGGTQLRPLRNEFYGDRTAQVEDPEGYKWTLAQHVEDVTPEEMERRMAKMMGG' A
#
# COMPACT_ATOMS: atom_id res chain seq x y z
N MET A 1 11.75 -11.17 -6.29
CA MET A 1 10.29 -11.22 -6.52
C MET A 1 9.61 -10.44 -5.40
N GLY A 2 8.61 -9.62 -5.70
CA GLY A 2 7.81 -8.94 -4.67
C GLY A 2 6.47 -9.64 -4.52
N LEU A 3 6.03 -9.87 -3.27
CA LEU A 3 4.70 -10.43 -3.00
C LEU A 3 3.72 -9.30 -2.71
N CYS A 4 2.49 -9.40 -3.23
CA CYS A 4 1.41 -8.48 -2.88
C CYS A 4 0.34 -9.25 -2.10
N VAL A 5 -0.04 -8.76 -0.94
CA VAL A 5 -1.03 -9.36 -0.05
C VAL A 5 -2.17 -8.38 0.15
N TYR A 6 -3.39 -8.81 -0.18
CA TYR A 6 -4.61 -8.07 0.11
C TYR A 6 -5.21 -8.50 1.43
N THR A 7 -5.71 -7.54 2.20
CA THR A 7 -6.39 -7.78 3.47
C THR A 7 -7.49 -6.75 3.70
N GLU A 8 -8.47 -7.10 4.52
CA GLU A 8 -9.53 -6.19 4.96
C GLU A 8 -9.07 -5.17 6.01
N ASN A 9 -7.88 -5.34 6.61
CA ASN A 9 -7.32 -4.39 7.57
C ASN A 9 -5.80 -4.27 7.43
N VAL A 10 -5.36 -3.42 6.50
CA VAL A 10 -3.93 -3.25 6.18
C VAL A 10 -3.17 -2.55 7.31
N ASP A 11 -3.81 -1.67 8.07
CA ASP A 11 -3.19 -1.00 9.22
C ASP A 11 -2.79 -2.00 10.30
N ALA A 12 -3.68 -2.93 10.66
CA ALA A 12 -3.39 -3.98 11.62
C ALA A 12 -2.31 -4.95 11.11
N LEU A 13 -2.35 -5.31 9.82
CA LEU A 13 -1.35 -6.18 9.22
C LEU A 13 0.04 -5.52 9.20
N ASN A 14 0.12 -4.24 8.83
CA ASN A 14 1.36 -3.48 8.81
C ASN A 14 1.95 -3.35 10.22
N GLU A 15 1.12 -3.02 11.22
CA GLU A 15 1.58 -2.96 12.62
C GLU A 15 2.13 -4.31 13.09
N ARG A 16 1.43 -5.41 12.80
CA ARG A 16 1.88 -6.76 13.14
C ARG A 16 3.21 -7.10 12.44
N PHE A 17 3.35 -6.70 11.18
CA PHE A 17 4.56 -6.94 10.41
C PHE A 17 5.78 -6.22 11.02
N LEU A 18 5.62 -4.94 11.36
CA LEU A 18 6.68 -4.16 12.00
C LEU A 18 7.03 -4.71 13.40
N LYS A 19 6.03 -5.12 14.18
CA LYS A 19 6.24 -5.77 15.49
C LYS A 19 7.00 -7.11 15.38
N ALA A 20 6.91 -7.79 14.23
CA ALA A 20 7.64 -9.03 13.97
C ALA A 20 9.09 -8.81 13.50
N GLY A 21 9.58 -7.57 13.50
CA GLY A 21 10.94 -7.23 13.05
C GLY A 21 11.02 -6.81 11.59
N GLY A 22 9.87 -6.65 10.92
CA GLY A 22 9.82 -6.09 9.58
C GLY A 22 10.19 -4.61 9.54
N THR A 23 10.75 -4.17 8.42
CA THR A 23 11.15 -2.78 8.17
C THR A 23 10.15 -2.11 7.23
N GLN A 24 9.75 -0.88 7.56
CA GLN A 24 8.92 -0.07 6.66
C GLN A 24 9.78 0.51 5.53
N LEU A 25 9.45 0.16 4.27
CA LEU A 25 10.09 0.74 3.08
C LEU A 25 9.29 1.92 2.52
N ARG A 26 7.96 1.77 2.42
CA ARG A 26 7.02 2.84 2.07
C ARG A 26 5.86 2.83 3.06
N PRO A 27 5.56 3.96 3.74
CA PRO A 27 4.48 4.02 4.71
C PRO A 27 3.12 3.78 4.05
N LEU A 28 2.13 3.40 4.86
CA LEU A 28 0.75 3.28 4.42
C LEU A 28 0.25 4.59 3.81
N ARG A 29 -0.26 4.50 2.59
CA ARG A 29 -0.83 5.63 1.87
C ARG A 29 -2.04 5.21 1.07
N ASN A 30 -3.05 6.09 1.02
CA ASN A 30 -4.15 5.98 0.08
C ASN A 30 -3.65 6.38 -1.31
N GLU A 31 -3.67 5.42 -2.22
CA GLU A 31 -3.23 5.57 -3.59
C GLU A 31 -4.37 6.11 -4.47
N PHE A 32 -4.01 6.78 -5.57
CA PHE A 32 -4.97 7.47 -6.43
C PHE A 32 -5.99 6.53 -7.10
N TYR A 33 -5.68 5.23 -7.14
CA TYR A 33 -6.51 4.18 -7.74
C TYR A 33 -7.45 3.47 -6.75
N GLY A 34 -7.58 3.97 -5.51
CA GLY A 34 -8.60 3.50 -4.58
C GLY A 34 -8.14 2.44 -3.58
N ASP A 35 -6.86 2.08 -3.57
CA ASP A 35 -6.30 1.18 -2.57
C ASP A 35 -5.47 1.94 -1.54
N ARG A 36 -5.37 1.39 -0.34
CA ARG A 36 -4.40 1.79 0.68
C ARG A 36 -3.28 0.76 0.68
N THR A 37 -2.06 1.22 0.40
CA THR A 37 -0.91 0.31 0.27
C THR A 37 0.29 0.75 1.10
N ALA A 38 1.11 -0.23 1.51
CA ALA A 38 2.42 -0.03 2.09
C ALA A 38 3.42 -1.02 1.49
N GLN A 39 4.71 -0.66 1.55
CA GLN A 39 5.79 -1.58 1.24
C GLN A 39 6.62 -1.83 2.49
N VAL A 40 6.87 -3.09 2.79
CA VAL A 40 7.65 -3.55 3.93
C VAL A 40 8.67 -4.59 3.50
N GLU A 41 9.72 -4.75 4.28
CA GLU A 41 10.76 -5.77 4.09
C GLU A 41 10.84 -6.64 5.33
N ASP A 42 10.81 -7.96 5.17
CA ASP A 42 10.98 -8.86 6.31
C ASP A 42 12.46 -8.98 6.73
N PRO A 43 12.76 -9.60 7.89
CA PRO A 43 14.14 -9.77 8.35
C PRO A 43 15.04 -10.59 7.40
N GLU A 44 14.46 -11.38 6.48
CA GLU A 44 15.20 -12.17 5.49
C GLU A 44 15.46 -11.38 4.19
N GLY A 45 14.95 -10.14 4.09
CA GLY A 45 15.15 -9.24 2.97
C GLY A 45 14.10 -9.36 1.86
N TYR A 46 13.00 -10.09 2.07
CA TYR A 46 11.93 -10.14 1.08
C TYR A 46 11.04 -8.90 1.18
N LYS A 47 10.66 -8.38 0.01
CA LYS A 47 9.80 -7.21 -0.11
C LYS A 47 8.35 -7.61 -0.30
N TRP A 48 7.49 -7.04 0.54
CA TRP A 48 6.06 -7.28 0.56
C TRP A 48 5.33 -5.96 0.32
N THR A 49 4.32 -6.01 -0.53
CA THR A 49 3.32 -4.95 -0.67
C THR A 49 2.08 -5.41 0.10
N LEU A 50 1.68 -4.63 1.10
CA LEU A 50 0.45 -4.83 1.85
C LEU A 50 -0.60 -3.91 1.25
N ALA A 51 -1.76 -4.43 0.88
CA ALA A 51 -2.82 -3.69 0.23
C ALA A 51 -4.18 -3.94 0.89
N GLN A 52 -5.02 -2.92 0.89
CA GLN A 52 -6.44 -3.00 1.21
C GLN A 52 -7.18 -2.18 0.17
N HIS A 53 -8.24 -2.78 -0.39
CA HIS A 53 -9.15 -2.04 -1.25
C HIS A 53 -10.00 -1.10 -0.40
N VAL A 54 -10.01 0.20 -0.73
CA VAL A 54 -10.76 1.23 0.01
C VAL A 54 -12.00 1.64 -0.76
N GLU A 55 -11.86 1.89 -2.07
CA GLU A 55 -12.95 2.34 -2.93
C GLU A 55 -12.71 1.94 -4.39
N ASP A 56 -13.80 1.70 -5.13
CA ASP A 56 -13.76 1.59 -6.58
C ASP A 56 -13.68 2.99 -7.21
N VAL A 57 -12.58 3.29 -7.90
CA VAL A 57 -12.36 4.56 -8.59
C VAL A 57 -12.60 4.38 -10.08
N THR A 58 -13.46 5.20 -10.69
CA THR A 58 -13.68 5.18 -12.13
C THR A 58 -12.43 5.67 -12.87
N PRO A 59 -12.23 5.27 -14.15
CA PRO A 59 -11.06 5.71 -14.93
C PRO A 59 -10.91 7.25 -14.97
N GLU A 60 -12.02 7.97 -15.18
CA GLU A 60 -12.03 9.45 -15.23
C GLU A 60 -11.57 10.08 -13.90
N GLU A 61 -12.02 9.55 -12.76
CA GLU A 61 -11.60 10.05 -11.45
C GLU A 61 -10.16 9.65 -11.12
N MET A 62 -9.71 8.47 -11.59
CA MET A 62 -8.32 8.04 -11.45
C MET A 62 -7.37 8.97 -12.21
N GLU A 63 -7.70 9.36 -13.45
CA GLU A 63 -6.94 10.34 -14.23
C GLU A 63 -6.88 11.70 -13.52
N ARG A 64 -8.01 12.18 -13.00
CA ARG A 64 -8.07 13.42 -12.23
C ARG A 64 -7.20 13.38 -10.97
N ARG A 65 -7.24 12.29 -10.20
CA ARG A 65 -6.43 12.10 -8.99
C ARG A 65 -4.93 11.98 -9.33
N MET A 66 -4.58 11.27 -10.40
CA MET A 66 -3.21 11.14 -10.90
C MET A 66 -2.64 12.50 -11.31
N ALA A 67 -3.38 13.29 -12.09
CA ALA A 67 -2.96 14.63 -12.52
C ALA A 67 -2.67 15.55 -11.33
N LYS A 68 -3.50 15.48 -10.27
CA LYS A 68 -3.29 16.23 -9.03
C LYS A 68 -2.03 15.78 -8.26
N MET A 69 -1.65 14.51 -8.38
CA MET A 69 -0.49 13.92 -7.69
C MET A 69 0.83 14.15 -8.43
N MET A 70 0.79 14.27 -9.76
CA MET A 70 1.97 14.47 -10.64
C MET A 70 2.22 15.93 -11.03
N GLY A 71 1.21 16.81 -10.91
CA GLY A 71 1.28 18.22 -11.30
C GLY A 71 1.61 19.20 -10.17
N GLY A 72 2.27 18.73 -9.10
CA GLY A 72 2.73 19.54 -7.97
C GLY A 72 4.22 19.84 -8.02
#